data_AF-A0A3M1G8P6-F1
#
_entry.id   AF-A0A3M1G8P6-F1
#
_cell.length_a   1.000
_cell.length_b   1.000
_cell.length_c   1.000
_cell.angle_alpha   90.00
_cell.angle_beta   90.00
_cell.angle_gamma   90.00
#
_symmetry.space_group_name_H-M   'P 1'
#
loop_
_entity.id
_entity.type
_entity.pdbx_description
1 polymer ?
#
loop_
_entity_poly.entity_id
_entity_poly.type
_entity_poly.pdbx_seq_one_letter_code
_entity_poly.pdbx_strand_id
1 'polypeptide(L)' 'VCRIFCATANPTQVIIAQTEQGRGILGVVDGFPPQGVEGEEDIAWRKGLLRTIGYKL' A
#
# COMPACT_ATOMS: atom_id res chain seq x y z
N VAL A 1 1.09 17.50 12.72
CA VAL A 1 1.63 16.43 11.84
C VAL A 1 1.61 16.94 10.41
N CYS A 2 2.73 16.87 9.67
CA CYS A 2 2.80 17.44 8.31
C CYS A 2 2.27 16.50 7.22
N ARG A 3 2.56 15.18 7.28
CA ARG A 3 1.96 14.12 6.43
C ARG A 3 2.38 12.71 6.89
N ILE A 4 1.63 11.70 6.48
CA ILE A 4 1.95 10.27 6.60
C ILE A 4 2.31 9.76 5.20
N PHE A 5 3.47 9.11 5.03
CA PHE A 5 3.91 8.60 3.72
C PHE A 5 3.44 7.17 3.43
N CYS A 6 3.40 6.30 4.45
CA CYS A 6 3.01 4.90 4.32
C CYS A 6 2.50 4.39 5.67
N ALA A 7 1.45 3.56 5.65
CA ALA A 7 0.94 2.82 6.80
C ALA A 7 0.42 1.47 6.31
N THR A 8 1.29 0.47 6.33
CA THR A 8 1.06 -0.86 5.74
C THR A 8 1.70 -1.95 6.59
N ALA A 9 1.26 -3.19 6.42
CA ALA A 9 1.91 -4.37 6.96
C ALA A 9 2.82 -5.07 5.92
N ASN A 10 2.87 -4.56 4.70
CA ASN A 10 3.68 -5.11 3.61
C ASN A 10 5.18 -4.80 3.81
N PRO A 11 6.10 -5.57 3.16
CA PRO A 11 7.48 -5.16 3.01
C PRO A 11 7.57 -3.75 2.43
N THR A 12 8.26 -2.84 3.12
CA THR A 12 8.26 -1.40 2.77
C THR A 12 9.68 -0.86 2.65
N GLN A 13 9.91 -0.04 1.62
CA GLN A 13 11.17 0.67 1.41
C GLN A 13 10.92 2.18 1.28
N VAL A 14 11.91 3.00 1.65
CA VAL A 14 11.85 4.46 1.55
C VAL A 14 12.91 4.95 0.57
N ILE A 15 12.50 5.75 -0.41
CA ILE A 15 13.41 6.38 -1.37
C ILE A 15 13.86 7.71 -0.79
N ILE A 16 15.15 7.82 -0.50
CA ILE A 16 15.77 9.00 0.12
C ILE A 16 16.66 9.69 -0.93
N ALA A 17 16.42 10.98 -1.16
CA ALA A 17 17.36 11.84 -1.84
C ALA A 17 18.32 12.47 -0.82
N GLN A 18 19.61 12.44 -1.11
CA GLN A 18 20.64 13.14 -0.37
C GLN A 18 21.12 14.33 -1.20
N THR A 19 21.20 15.50 -0.58
CA THR A 19 21.85 16.71 -1.11
C THR A 19 22.97 17.15 -0.16
N GLU A 20 23.69 18.22 -0.50
CA GLU A 20 24.68 18.84 0.40
C GLU A 20 24.04 19.36 1.70
N GLN A 21 22.77 19.79 1.64
CA GLN A 21 22.06 20.29 2.82
C GLN A 21 21.51 19.18 3.73
N GLY A 22 21.13 18.02 3.18
CA GLY A 22 20.56 16.94 3.99
C GLY A 22 19.80 15.88 3.19
N ARG A 23 18.82 15.23 3.86
CA ARG A 23 18.02 14.14 3.30
C ARG A 23 16.55 14.53 3.16
N GLY A 24 15.94 14.14 2.04
CA GLY A 24 14.51 14.25 1.80
C GLY A 24 13.91 12.91 1.42
N ILE A 25 12.69 12.64 1.89
CA ILE A 25 11.89 11.50 1.44
C ILE A 25 11.26 11.86 0.09
N LEU A 26 11.62 11.13 -0.96
CA LEU A 26 11.00 11.26 -2.29
C LEU A 26 9.73 10.41 -2.42
N GLY A 27 9.69 9.27 -1.76
CA GLY A 27 8.56 8.34 -1.83
C GLY A 27 8.80 7.06 -1.06
N VAL A 28 7.81 6.18 -1.13
CA VAL A 28 7.82 4.85 -0.51
C VAL A 28 7.50 3.79 -1.56
N VAL A 29 8.08 2.61 -1.40
CA VAL A 29 7.70 1.39 -2.11
C VAL A 29 6.95 0.53 -1.09
N ASP A 30 5.64 0.40 -1.26
CA ASP A 30 4.74 -0.40 -0.40
C ASP A 30 4.41 -1.70 -1.13
N GLY A 31 5.05 -2.79 -0.73
CA GLY A 31 4.84 -4.11 -1.33
C GLY A 31 5.37 -4.21 -2.76
N PHE A 32 4.52 -4.69 -3.66
CA PHE A 32 4.89 -5.14 -5.01
C PHE A 32 4.00 -4.49 -6.07
N PRO A 33 4.48 -4.35 -7.33
CA PRO A 33 3.66 -3.84 -8.42
C PRO A 33 2.49 -4.79 -8.75
N PRO A 34 1.38 -4.26 -9.31
CA PRO A 34 0.24 -5.09 -9.72
C PRO A 34 0.64 -6.07 -10.82
N GLN A 35 0.09 -7.30 -10.76
CA GLN A 35 0.33 -8.36 -11.75
C GLN A 35 -0.77 -8.46 -12.82
N GLY A 36 -1.90 -7.79 -12.63
CA GLY A 36 -3.06 -7.87 -13.53
C GLY A 36 -4.24 -7.06 -13.00
N VAL A 37 -5.40 -7.22 -13.66
CA VAL A 37 -6.68 -6.61 -13.28
C VAL A 37 -7.61 -7.70 -12.76
N GLU A 38 -8.37 -7.41 -11.70
CA GLU A 38 -9.32 -8.35 -11.10
C GLU A 38 -10.47 -8.73 -12.04
N GLY A 39 -10.86 -10.02 -12.04
CA GLY A 39 -12.05 -10.54 -12.72
C GLY A 39 -13.30 -10.59 -11.82
N GLU A 40 -14.42 -11.09 -12.36
CA GLU A 40 -15.68 -11.18 -11.60
C GLU A 40 -15.58 -12.09 -10.37
N GLU A 41 -14.84 -13.20 -10.47
CA GLU A 41 -14.62 -14.13 -9.36
C GLU A 41 -13.77 -13.50 -8.24
N ASP A 42 -12.72 -12.76 -8.58
CA ASP A 42 -11.87 -12.03 -7.62
C ASP A 42 -12.68 -10.96 -6.86
N ILE A 43 -13.57 -10.26 -7.58
CA ILE A 43 -14.47 -9.26 -7.00
C ILE A 43 -15.43 -9.93 -6.00
N ALA A 44 -16.01 -11.08 -6.37
CA ALA A 44 -16.89 -11.84 -5.49
C ALA A 44 -16.14 -12.28 -4.23
N TRP A 45 -14.91 -12.80 -4.39
CA TRP A 45 -14.06 -13.24 -3.30
C TRP A 45 -13.71 -12.10 -2.32
N ARG A 46 -13.19 -10.96 -2.80
CA ARG A 46 -12.78 -9.85 -1.89
C ARG A 46 -13.96 -9.25 -1.14
N LYS A 47 -15.15 -9.21 -1.76
CA LYS A 47 -16.38 -8.77 -1.08
C LYS A 47 -16.85 -9.78 -0.04
N GLY A 48 -16.71 -11.07 -0.32
CA GLY A 48 -16.95 -12.15 0.63
C GLY A 48 -16.01 -12.04 1.84
N LEU A 49 -14.71 -11.87 1.61
CA LEU A 49 -13.71 -11.72 2.65
C LEU A 49 -14.08 -10.61 3.64
N LEU A 50 -14.44 -9.41 3.16
CA LEU A 50 -14.83 -8.28 4.02
C LEU A 50 -16.00 -8.59 4.96
N ARG A 51 -16.95 -9.44 4.54
CA ARG A 51 -18.05 -9.90 5.41
C ARG A 51 -17.57 -10.95 6.41
N THR A 52 -16.72 -11.88 5.98
CA THR A 52 -16.11 -12.89 6.86
C THR A 52 -15.28 -12.26 7.98
N ILE A 53 -14.52 -11.20 7.68
CA ILE A 53 -13.74 -10.46 8.69
C ILE A 53 -14.55 -9.37 9.41
N GLY A 54 -15.87 -9.29 9.19
CA GLY A 54 -16.78 -8.44 9.96
C GLY A 54 -16.77 -6.95 9.62
N TYR A 55 -16.11 -6.54 8.53
CA TYR A 55 -16.05 -5.13 8.11
C TYR A 55 -17.24 -4.69 7.25
N LYS A 56 -18.05 -5.64 6.77
CA LYS A 56 -19.28 -5.41 6.01
C LYS A 56 -20.37 -6.39 6.45
N LEU A 57 -21.61 -5.89 6.49
CA LEU A 57 -22.82 -6.69 6.73
C LEU A 57 -23.33 -7.32 5.42
#